data_AF-A0A2W7B2M7-F1
#
_entry.id   AF-A0A2W7B2M7-F1
#
_cell.length_a   1.000
_cell.length_b   1.000
_cell.length_c   1.000
_cell.angle_alpha   90.00
_cell.angle_beta   90.00
_cell.angle_gamma   90.00
#
_symmetry.space_group_name_H-M   'P 1'
#
loop_
_entity.id
_entity.type
_entity.pdbx_description
1 polymer ?
#
loop_
_entity_poly.entity_id
_entity_poly.type
_entity_poly.pdbx_seq_one_letter_code
_entity_poly.pdbx_strand_id
1 'polypeptide(L)'
;MAISDQPPLLTFPELVQWGQAHYRDRTFNKEDFIPTRQGLIYFVHQGVVRLTSHPATPMELPGKSPPSTLLGLMGANRPFEILAQPPLVFGAYAHIDQTSVIWLYWNELIQSPNLHLAILEAFRQQQQFQFLWLGLLGQKSTLDRLLSFLALLMTQDGEPIADGYRLPYPLTHAQIGSAIRATRVTITRLMVKLREKEIVWLKDDLICLSRRSFQECKPLRLH
;
A
#
# COMPACT_ATOMS: atom_id res chain seq x y z
N MET A 1 -17.01 -11.20 44.32
CA MET A 1 -15.69 -11.32 43.65
C MET A 1 -15.87 -12.20 42.43
N ALA A 2 -16.00 -11.58 41.26
CA ALA A 2 -15.80 -12.15 39.91
C ALA A 2 -15.97 -10.95 38.96
N ILE A 3 -14.89 -10.19 38.79
CA ILE A 3 -14.83 -9.19 37.72
C ILE A 3 -14.76 -10.00 36.44
N SER A 4 -15.76 -9.82 35.58
CA SER A 4 -15.83 -10.45 34.27
C SER A 4 -14.66 -9.90 33.44
N ASP A 5 -13.61 -10.71 33.26
CA ASP A 5 -12.53 -10.47 32.30
C ASP A 5 -13.06 -10.66 30.87
N GLN A 6 -13.95 -9.75 30.46
CA GLN A 6 -14.21 -9.50 29.06
C GLN A 6 -12.98 -8.75 28.51
N PRO A 7 -12.21 -9.33 27.57
CA PRO A 7 -11.11 -8.61 26.94
C PRO A 7 -11.63 -7.32 26.31
N PRO A 8 -10.85 -6.22 26.36
CA PRO A 8 -11.31 -4.92 25.91
C PRO A 8 -11.69 -4.95 24.41
N LEU A 9 -12.71 -4.18 24.06
CA LEU A 9 -13.20 -4.02 22.70
C LEU A 9 -12.20 -3.19 21.88
N LEU A 10 -11.11 -3.80 21.39
CA LEU A 10 -10.04 -3.05 20.70
C LEU A 10 -10.53 -2.36 19.42
N THR A 11 -10.51 -1.03 19.41
CA THR A 11 -10.51 -0.13 18.25
C THR A 11 -9.07 0.03 17.73
N PHE A 12 -8.87 0.64 16.55
CA PHE A 12 -7.50 0.84 16.02
C PHE A 12 -6.56 1.60 16.98
N PRO A 13 -6.98 2.67 17.69
CA PRO A 13 -6.15 3.29 18.72
C PRO A 13 -5.80 2.35 19.88
N GLU A 14 -6.72 1.48 20.29
CA GLU A 14 -6.49 0.52 21.36
C GLU A 14 -5.57 -0.63 20.90
N LEU A 15 -5.59 -1.00 19.62
CA LEU A 15 -4.63 -1.94 19.03
C LEU A 15 -3.19 -1.45 19.17
N VAL A 16 -2.97 -0.13 19.06
CA VAL A 16 -1.64 0.47 19.25
C VAL A 16 -1.15 0.31 20.68
N GLN A 17 -2.00 0.66 21.65
CA GLN A 17 -1.66 0.52 23.06
C GLN A 17 -1.42 -0.95 23.43
N TRP A 18 -2.25 -1.86 22.93
CA TRP A 18 -2.08 -3.29 23.10
C TRP A 18 -0.76 -3.79 22.52
N GLY A 19 -0.43 -3.38 21.29
CA GLY A 19 0.81 -3.74 20.61
C GLY A 19 2.04 -3.33 21.42
N GLN A 20 2.04 -2.09 21.92
CA GLN A 20 3.11 -1.55 22.77
C GLN A 20 3.23 -2.31 24.09
N ALA A 21 2.09 -2.56 24.77
CA ALA A 21 2.05 -3.30 26.02
C ALA A 21 2.52 -4.75 25.90
N HIS A 22 2.53 -5.31 24.69
CA HIS A 22 2.95 -6.69 24.42
C HIS A 22 4.27 -6.78 23.64
N TYR A 23 5.00 -5.67 23.46
CA TYR A 23 6.24 -5.59 22.68
C TYR A 23 6.09 -6.11 21.25
N ARG A 24 4.94 -5.82 20.65
CA ARG A 24 4.56 -6.22 19.29
C ARG A 24 4.44 -5.07 18.33
N ASP A 25 5.08 -3.96 18.64
CA ASP A 25 5.27 -2.84 17.73
C ASP A 25 6.75 -2.69 17.37
N ARG A 26 7.02 -2.23 16.15
CA ARG A 26 8.37 -1.86 15.74
C ARG A 26 8.34 -0.76 14.70
N THR A 27 9.27 0.17 14.84
CA THR A 27 9.50 1.27 13.89
C THR A 27 10.68 0.95 12.98
N PHE A 28 10.56 1.34 11.72
CA PHE A 28 11.49 1.09 10.63
C PHE A 28 11.79 2.40 9.88
N ASN A 29 13.02 2.52 9.39
CA ASN A 29 13.42 3.61 8.51
C ASN A 29 13.15 3.26 7.05
N LYS A 30 13.21 4.25 6.17
CA LYS A 30 12.96 4.07 4.76
C LYS A 30 13.84 2.97 4.15
N GLU A 31 13.22 2.13 3.33
CA GLU A 31 13.81 0.93 2.68
C GLU A 31 14.16 -0.23 3.62
N ASP A 32 13.97 -0.11 4.95
CA ASP A 32 14.18 -1.23 5.85
C ASP A 32 13.22 -2.38 5.51
N PHE A 33 13.76 -3.60 5.53
CA PHE A 33 12.95 -4.81 5.43
C PHE A 33 12.15 -5.01 6.71
N ILE A 34 10.84 -5.26 6.55
CA ILE A 34 9.93 -5.58 7.65
C ILE A 34 9.81 -7.10 7.74
N PRO A 35 10.31 -7.75 8.81
CA PRO A 35 10.23 -9.20 8.95
C PRO A 35 8.78 -9.67 9.06
N THR A 36 8.35 -10.46 8.07
CA THR A 36 7.01 -11.04 8.04
C THR A 36 7.02 -12.55 8.27
N ARG A 37 6.05 -13.06 9.02
CA ARG A 37 5.80 -14.50 9.22
C ARG A 37 4.41 -14.86 8.73
N GLN A 38 4.29 -15.99 8.05
CA GLN A 38 2.99 -16.52 7.62
C GLN A 38 2.07 -16.78 8.81
N GLY A 39 0.77 -16.46 8.67
CA GLY A 39 -0.23 -16.62 9.71
C GLY A 39 -0.28 -15.47 10.74
N LEU A 40 0.57 -14.45 10.59
CA LEU A 40 0.46 -13.19 11.31
C LEU A 40 -0.18 -12.12 10.44
N ILE A 41 -1.01 -11.31 11.08
CA ILE A 41 -1.51 -10.06 10.53
C ILE A 41 -0.59 -8.96 11.01
N TYR A 42 -0.17 -8.11 10.08
CA TYR A 42 0.56 -6.90 10.37
C TYR A 42 -0.37 -5.72 10.18
N PHE A 43 -0.28 -4.72 11.03
CA PHE A 43 -1.07 -3.51 10.99
C PHE A 43 -0.16 -2.29 10.93
N VAL A 44 -0.34 -1.43 9.94
CA VAL A 44 0.45 -0.20 9.83
C VAL A 44 -0.11 0.83 10.80
N HIS A 45 0.59 1.07 11.90
CA HIS A 45 0.21 2.10 12.87
C HIS A 45 0.45 3.50 12.28
N GLN A 46 1.66 3.71 11.75
CA GLN A 46 2.05 4.97 11.12
C GLN A 46 3.01 4.72 9.96
N GLY A 47 3.08 5.69 9.05
CA GLY A 47 3.89 5.60 7.85
C GLY A 47 3.25 4.74 6.76
N VAL A 48 4.08 4.13 5.92
CA VAL A 48 3.63 3.39 4.73
C VAL A 48 4.49 2.16 4.52
N VAL A 49 3.86 1.00 4.37
CA VAL A 49 4.52 -0.25 4.01
C VAL A 49 4.38 -0.52 2.52
N ARG A 50 5.50 -0.77 1.85
CA ARG A 50 5.56 -1.18 0.46
C ARG A 50 5.65 -2.69 0.35
N LEU A 51 4.68 -3.29 -0.32
CA LEU A 51 4.68 -4.71 -0.65
C LEU A 51 5.28 -4.91 -2.03
N THR A 52 6.18 -5.89 -2.13
CA THR A 52 6.86 -6.22 -3.39
C THR A 52 6.88 -7.72 -3.63
N SER A 53 7.07 -8.13 -4.88
CA SER A 53 7.46 -9.49 -5.22
C SER A 53 8.65 -9.54 -6.16
N HIS A 54 9.34 -10.67 -6.14
CA HIS A 54 10.34 -11.05 -7.12
C HIS A 54 10.27 -12.57 -7.37
N PRO A 55 10.81 -13.07 -8.50
CA PRO A 55 10.89 -14.50 -8.76
C PRO A 55 11.73 -15.22 -7.71
N ALA A 56 11.25 -16.37 -7.21
CA ALA A 56 11.94 -17.18 -6.20
C ALA A 56 13.28 -17.75 -6.70
N THR A 57 13.33 -18.08 -8.00
CA THR A 57 14.57 -18.38 -8.70
C THR A 57 14.87 -17.17 -9.57
N PRO A 58 15.77 -16.26 -9.15
CA PRO A 58 16.21 -15.24 -10.06
C PRO A 58 16.90 -15.95 -11.23
N MET A 59 16.51 -15.65 -12.47
CA MET A 59 17.42 -15.84 -13.60
C MET A 59 18.58 -14.86 -13.35
N GLU A 60 19.55 -15.29 -12.54
CA GLU A 60 20.62 -14.43 -12.06
C GLU A 60 21.57 -14.10 -13.21
N LEU A 61 21.63 -12.81 -13.54
CA LEU A 61 22.88 -12.22 -14.00
C LEU A 61 23.69 -11.87 -12.73
N PRO A 62 24.91 -12.41 -12.55
CA PRO A 62 25.70 -12.14 -11.35
C PRO A 62 25.89 -10.63 -11.13
N GLY A 63 25.65 -10.19 -9.89
CA GLY A 63 25.83 -8.79 -9.47
C GLY A 63 24.63 -7.85 -9.62
N LYS A 64 23.44 -8.34 -10.00
CA LYS A 64 22.19 -7.54 -9.97
C LYS A 64 21.15 -8.15 -9.03
N SER A 65 20.64 -7.32 -8.11
CA SER A 65 19.44 -7.65 -7.35
C SER A 65 18.27 -7.94 -8.30
N PRO A 66 17.44 -8.95 -8.03
CA PRO A 66 16.30 -9.27 -8.88
C PRO A 66 15.37 -8.06 -9.01
N PRO A 67 14.80 -7.81 -10.21
CA PRO A 67 13.84 -6.72 -10.37
C PRO A 67 12.61 -6.99 -9.51
N SER A 68 12.41 -6.17 -8.48
CA SER A 68 11.23 -6.23 -7.61
C SER A 68 10.04 -5.51 -8.26
N THR A 69 8.88 -6.14 -8.24
CA THR A 69 7.61 -5.55 -8.68
C THR A 69 6.87 -4.96 -7.48
N LEU A 70 6.46 -3.71 -7.56
CA LEU A 70 5.55 -3.10 -6.58
C LEU A 70 4.16 -3.74 -6.69
N LEU A 71 3.67 -4.28 -5.58
CA LEU A 71 2.35 -4.92 -5.49
C LEU A 71 1.32 -4.06 -4.78
N GLY A 72 1.77 -3.16 -3.90
CA GLY A 72 0.87 -2.34 -3.10
C GLY A 72 1.62 -1.45 -2.12
N LEU A 73 0.92 -0.41 -1.68
CA LEU A 73 1.32 0.49 -0.60
C LEU A 73 0.22 0.44 0.45
N MET A 74 0.60 0.16 1.69
CA MET A 74 -0.27 0.08 2.84
C MET A 74 0.00 1.29 3.72
N GLY A 75 -0.89 2.28 3.66
CA GLY A 75 -0.85 3.43 4.55
C GLY A 75 -1.27 3.07 5.97
N ALA A 76 -1.27 4.07 6.85
CA ALA A 76 -1.74 3.94 8.22
C ALA A 76 -3.16 3.34 8.29
N ASN A 77 -3.40 2.61 9.36
CA ASN A 77 -4.64 1.89 9.65
C ASN A 77 -5.00 0.76 8.69
N ARG A 78 -4.05 0.24 7.92
CA ARG A 78 -4.29 -0.92 7.06
C ARG A 78 -3.62 -2.18 7.58
N PRO A 79 -4.34 -3.31 7.60
CA PRO A 79 -3.71 -4.59 7.78
C PRO A 79 -3.02 -5.04 6.49
N PHE A 80 -2.01 -5.89 6.63
CA PHE A 80 -1.46 -6.68 5.54
C PHE A 80 -0.97 -8.03 6.08
N GLU A 81 -0.90 -8.99 5.17
CA GLU A 81 -0.33 -10.31 5.44
C GLU A 81 0.55 -10.67 4.24
N ILE A 82 1.65 -11.40 4.50
CA ILE A 82 2.49 -11.96 3.46
C ILE A 82 2.37 -13.48 3.48
N LEU A 83 1.90 -14.02 2.35
CA LEU A 83 1.92 -15.44 2.06
C LEU A 83 3.06 -15.71 1.07
N ALA A 84 4.08 -16.45 1.51
CA ALA A 84 5.13 -16.89 0.59
C ALA A 84 4.62 -18.12 -0.17
N GLN A 85 4.48 -18.00 -1.48
CA GLN A 85 4.07 -19.10 -2.35
C GLN A 85 4.92 -19.12 -3.62
N PRO A 86 5.56 -20.25 -3.97
CA PRO A 86 6.19 -20.41 -5.27
C PRO A 86 5.19 -20.09 -6.41
N PRO A 87 5.62 -19.43 -7.50
CA PRO A 87 6.99 -19.12 -7.88
C PRO A 87 7.49 -17.73 -7.42
N LEU A 88 6.77 -17.02 -6.55
CA LEU A 88 7.09 -15.64 -6.16
C LEU A 88 7.48 -15.55 -4.68
N VAL A 89 8.52 -14.76 -4.42
CA VAL A 89 8.87 -14.33 -3.06
C VAL A 89 8.32 -12.93 -2.86
N PHE A 90 7.56 -12.77 -1.78
CA PHE A 90 6.97 -11.50 -1.37
C PHE A 90 7.82 -10.87 -0.26
N GLY A 91 7.86 -9.54 -0.23
CA GLY A 91 8.55 -8.80 0.83
C GLY A 91 7.82 -7.51 1.19
N ALA A 92 7.89 -7.15 2.47
CA ALA A 92 7.42 -5.88 3.01
C ALA A 92 8.62 -4.99 3.35
N TYR A 93 8.54 -3.72 2.97
CA TYR A 93 9.57 -2.73 3.25
C TYR A 93 8.92 -1.45 3.75
N ALA A 94 9.57 -0.75 4.67
CA ALA A 94 9.16 0.60 5.02
C ALA A 94 9.38 1.53 3.81
N HIS A 95 8.33 2.20 3.37
CA HIS A 95 8.37 3.06 2.19
C HIS A 95 8.85 4.48 2.50
N ILE A 96 8.66 4.91 3.75
CA ILE A 96 9.12 6.18 4.32
C ILE A 96 9.70 5.95 5.71
N ASP A 97 10.46 6.93 6.21
CA ASP A 97 10.99 6.89 7.57
C ASP A 97 9.88 6.89 8.62
N GLN A 98 10.19 6.40 9.81
CA GLN A 98 9.26 6.30 10.93
C GLN A 98 8.00 5.47 10.61
N THR A 99 8.14 4.45 9.74
CA THR A 99 7.04 3.51 9.48
C THR A 99 6.96 2.51 10.63
N SER A 100 5.84 2.47 11.35
CA SER A 100 5.63 1.56 12.47
C SER A 100 4.55 0.53 12.16
N VAL A 101 4.86 -0.72 12.49
CA VAL A 101 3.93 -1.84 12.32
C VAL A 101 3.71 -2.56 13.64
N ILE A 102 2.50 -3.07 13.81
CA ILE A 102 2.10 -3.94 14.91
C ILE A 102 1.80 -5.32 14.33
N TRP A 103 2.10 -6.40 15.05
CA TRP A 103 1.74 -7.75 14.61
C TRP A 103 0.91 -8.51 15.63
N LEU A 104 0.00 -9.33 15.12
CA LEU A 104 -0.96 -10.09 15.90
C LEU A 104 -1.28 -11.42 15.20
N TYR A 105 -1.68 -12.40 15.99
CA TYR A 105 -2.18 -13.67 15.48
C TYR A 105 -3.68 -13.57 15.22
N TRP A 106 -4.17 -14.28 14.21
CA TRP A 106 -5.60 -14.37 13.90
C TRP A 106 -6.44 -14.85 15.09
N ASN A 107 -5.92 -15.75 15.92
CA ASN A 107 -6.64 -16.27 17.09
C ASN A 107 -6.80 -15.23 18.21
N GLU A 108 -5.94 -14.22 18.30
CA GLU A 108 -6.05 -13.14 19.28
C GLU A 108 -7.22 -12.21 18.95
N LEU A 109 -7.62 -12.14 17.68
CA LEU A 109 -8.80 -11.39 17.24
C LEU A 109 -10.12 -11.99 17.72
N ILE A 110 -10.15 -13.27 18.08
CA ILE A 110 -11.35 -13.94 18.60
C ILE A 110 -11.83 -13.24 19.89
N GLN A 111 -10.90 -12.67 20.65
CA GLN A 111 -11.18 -11.94 21.88
C GLN A 111 -11.78 -10.55 21.63
N SER A 112 -11.73 -10.03 20.40
CA SER A 112 -12.23 -8.70 20.06
C SER A 112 -13.03 -8.73 18.74
N PRO A 113 -14.33 -9.11 18.77
CA PRO A 113 -15.16 -9.26 17.56
C PRO A 113 -15.22 -8.02 16.67
N ASN A 114 -15.23 -6.82 17.25
CA ASN A 114 -15.24 -5.56 16.49
C ASN A 114 -13.94 -5.36 15.71
N LEU A 115 -12.79 -5.63 16.34
CA LEU A 115 -11.49 -5.57 15.68
C LEU A 115 -11.39 -6.60 14.55
N HIS A 116 -11.89 -7.81 14.81
CA HIS A 116 -11.93 -8.87 13.82
C HIS A 116 -12.74 -8.45 12.59
N LEU A 117 -13.95 -7.91 12.78
CA LEU A 117 -14.78 -7.40 11.68
C LEU A 117 -14.10 -6.24 10.93
N ALA A 118 -13.49 -5.29 11.65
CA ALA A 118 -12.77 -4.17 11.05
C ALA A 118 -11.59 -4.63 10.18
N ILE A 119 -10.83 -5.63 10.63
CA ILE A 119 -9.71 -6.21 9.87
C ILE A 119 -10.23 -6.95 8.64
N LEU A 120 -11.28 -7.77 8.76
CA LEU A 120 -11.89 -8.45 7.62
C LEU A 120 -12.45 -7.46 6.60
N GLU A 121 -13.05 -6.36 7.04
CA GLU A 121 -13.51 -5.28 6.18
C GLU A 121 -12.36 -4.58 5.46
N ALA A 122 -11.27 -4.28 6.16
CA ALA A 122 -10.10 -3.68 5.55
C ALA A 122 -9.45 -4.60 4.51
N PHE A 123 -9.34 -5.90 4.78
CA PHE A 123 -8.88 -6.88 3.79
C PHE A 123 -9.83 -6.99 2.59
N ARG A 124 -11.14 -6.95 2.81
CA ARG A 124 -12.14 -6.92 1.73
C ARG A 124 -11.96 -5.70 0.82
N GLN A 125 -11.76 -4.51 1.40
CA GLN A 125 -11.47 -3.29 0.64
C GLN A 125 -10.16 -3.45 -0.15
N GLN A 126 -9.10 -3.96 0.48
CA GLN A 126 -7.84 -4.22 -0.19
C GLN A 126 -7.99 -5.18 -1.37
N GLN A 127 -8.79 -6.24 -1.23
CA GLN A 127 -9.08 -7.18 -2.31
C GLN A 127 -9.78 -6.48 -3.50
N GLN A 128 -10.73 -5.58 -3.23
CA GLN A 128 -11.36 -4.76 -4.27
C GLN A 128 -10.35 -3.86 -4.99
N PHE A 129 -9.46 -3.21 -4.24
CA PHE A 129 -8.36 -2.43 -4.82
C PHE A 129 -7.44 -3.28 -5.70
N GLN A 130 -7.14 -4.51 -5.28
CA GLN A 130 -6.34 -5.44 -6.10
C GLN A 130 -7.03 -5.81 -7.40
N PHE A 131 -8.36 -6.01 -7.42
CA PHE A 131 -9.09 -6.25 -8.67
C PHE A 131 -9.05 -5.04 -9.61
N LEU A 132 -9.20 -3.83 -9.09
CA LEU A 132 -9.04 -2.61 -9.89
C LEU A 132 -7.63 -2.49 -10.46
N TRP A 133 -6.62 -2.85 -9.67
CA TRP A 133 -5.23 -2.89 -10.13
C TRP A 133 -5.04 -3.94 -11.22
N LEU A 134 -5.55 -5.15 -11.07
CA LEU A 134 -5.50 -6.16 -12.13
C LEU A 134 -6.16 -5.67 -13.42
N GLY A 135 -7.30 -4.98 -13.32
CA GLY A 135 -7.97 -4.34 -14.45
C GLY A 135 -7.10 -3.30 -15.16
N LEU A 136 -6.39 -2.45 -14.39
CA LEU A 136 -5.49 -1.44 -14.98
C LEU A 136 -4.35 -2.10 -15.78
N LEU A 137 -3.79 -3.21 -15.29
CA LEU A 137 -2.72 -3.93 -15.99
C LEU A 137 -3.14 -4.49 -17.34
N GLY A 138 -4.44 -4.69 -17.57
CA GLY A 138 -5.02 -5.12 -18.85
C GLY A 138 -5.15 -4.00 -19.89
N GLN A 139 -5.04 -2.73 -19.51
CA GLN A 139 -5.17 -1.61 -20.46
C GLN A 139 -4.00 -1.58 -21.46
N LYS A 140 -4.29 -1.33 -22.74
CA LYS A 140 -3.27 -1.30 -23.81
C LYS A 140 -2.35 -0.08 -23.71
N SER A 141 -2.92 1.10 -23.46
CA SER A 141 -2.19 2.36 -23.36
C SER A 141 -1.42 2.47 -22.05
N THR A 142 -0.11 2.72 -22.13
CA THR A 142 0.72 2.94 -20.93
C THR A 142 0.36 4.26 -20.23
N LEU A 143 -0.12 5.26 -20.97
CA LEU A 143 -0.59 6.52 -20.41
C LEU A 143 -1.86 6.30 -19.57
N ASP A 144 -2.80 5.51 -20.09
CA ASP A 144 -4.05 5.21 -19.40
C ASP A 144 -3.77 4.40 -18.14
N ARG A 145 -2.83 3.44 -18.20
CA ARG A 145 -2.36 2.70 -17.02
C ARG A 145 -1.79 3.63 -15.96
N LEU A 146 -0.95 4.59 -16.36
CA LEU A 146 -0.34 5.56 -15.45
C LEU A 146 -1.41 6.41 -14.76
N LEU A 147 -2.33 6.98 -15.53
CA LEU A 147 -3.41 7.81 -14.99
C LEU A 147 -4.34 7.01 -14.07
N SER A 148 -4.76 5.82 -14.50
CA SER A 148 -5.60 4.92 -13.71
C SER A 148 -4.90 4.52 -12.41
N PHE A 149 -3.60 4.24 -12.46
CA PHE A 149 -2.81 3.89 -11.29
C PHE A 149 -2.69 5.06 -10.30
N LEU A 150 -2.37 6.27 -10.78
CA LEU A 150 -2.33 7.45 -9.93
C LEU A 150 -3.71 7.75 -9.32
N ALA A 151 -4.79 7.67 -10.10
CA ALA A 151 -6.15 7.84 -9.59
C ALA A 151 -6.53 6.76 -8.57
N LEU A 152 -6.10 5.51 -8.76
CA LEU A 152 -6.34 4.43 -7.80
C LEU A 152 -5.64 4.70 -6.47
N LEU A 153 -4.36 5.11 -6.50
CA LEU A 153 -3.63 5.50 -5.29
C LEU A 153 -4.25 6.73 -4.62
N MET A 154 -4.70 7.73 -5.36
CA MET A 154 -5.40 8.89 -4.79
C MET A 154 -6.74 8.53 -4.16
N THR A 155 -7.45 7.55 -4.72
CA THR A 155 -8.71 7.05 -4.12
C THR A 155 -8.41 6.34 -2.80
N GLN A 156 -7.27 5.67 -2.72
CA GLN A 156 -6.87 4.88 -1.58
C GLN A 156 -6.28 5.75 -0.45
N ASP A 157 -5.33 6.62 -0.77
CA ASP A 157 -4.50 7.35 0.21
C ASP A 157 -4.46 8.86 -0.04
N GLY A 158 -5.10 9.36 -1.09
CA GLY A 158 -4.98 10.75 -1.51
C GLY A 158 -5.59 11.74 -0.51
N GLU A 159 -4.82 12.77 -0.17
CA GLU A 159 -5.28 13.89 0.63
C GLU A 159 -5.88 14.97 -0.28
N PRO A 160 -7.09 15.48 0.01
CA PRO A 160 -7.66 16.57 -0.76
C PRO A 160 -6.85 17.86 -0.54
N ILE A 161 -6.56 18.55 -1.63
CA ILE A 161 -5.95 19.89 -1.65
C ILE A 161 -6.81 20.83 -2.50
N ALA A 162 -6.48 22.13 -2.49
CA ALA A 162 -7.26 23.14 -3.21
C ALA A 162 -7.56 22.74 -4.66
N ASP A 163 -6.53 22.32 -5.40
CA ASP A 163 -6.62 22.08 -6.86
C ASP A 163 -6.75 20.60 -7.25
N GLY A 164 -6.90 19.69 -6.27
CA GLY A 164 -6.91 18.26 -6.57
C GLY A 164 -6.64 17.37 -5.36
N TYR A 165 -5.84 16.33 -5.59
CA TYR A 165 -5.45 15.36 -4.57
C TYR A 165 -3.93 15.19 -4.57
N ARG A 166 -3.36 14.90 -3.40
CA ARG A 166 -1.92 14.69 -3.21
C ARG A 166 -1.68 13.35 -2.52
N LEU A 167 -0.67 12.61 -2.95
CA LEU A 167 -0.23 11.42 -2.21
C LEU A 167 0.53 11.84 -0.95
N PRO A 168 0.27 11.21 0.21
CA PRO A 168 0.94 11.55 1.47
C PRO A 168 2.35 10.95 1.59
N TYR A 169 2.90 10.44 0.48
CA TYR A 169 4.21 9.82 0.42
C TYR A 169 4.85 9.99 -0.97
N PRO A 170 6.19 10.08 -1.04
CA PRO A 170 6.89 10.16 -2.31
C PRO A 170 6.74 8.85 -3.09
N LEU A 171 6.70 8.93 -4.42
CA LEU A 171 6.62 7.75 -5.28
C LEU A 171 7.56 7.92 -6.46
N THR A 172 8.55 7.03 -6.57
CA THR A 172 9.56 7.14 -7.63
C THR A 172 9.04 6.64 -8.97
N HIS A 173 9.57 7.18 -10.07
CA HIS A 173 9.23 6.70 -11.41
C HIS A 173 9.59 5.22 -11.63
N ALA A 174 10.59 4.70 -10.91
CA ALA A 174 10.94 3.28 -10.96
C ALA A 174 9.88 2.41 -10.28
N GLN A 175 9.40 2.82 -9.10
CA GLN A 175 8.30 2.15 -8.40
C GLN A 175 7.01 2.16 -9.24
N ILE A 176 6.64 3.32 -9.80
CA ILE A 176 5.50 3.44 -10.73
C ILE A 176 5.69 2.49 -11.93
N GLY A 177 6.86 2.51 -12.56
CA GLY A 177 7.16 1.67 -13.71
C GLY A 177 7.02 0.18 -13.38
N SER A 178 7.55 -0.24 -12.24
CA SER A 178 7.42 -1.62 -11.76
C SER A 178 5.95 -2.01 -11.53
N ALA A 179 5.13 -1.11 -10.98
CA ALA A 179 3.72 -1.35 -10.69
C ALA A 179 2.83 -1.49 -11.94
N ILE A 180 3.12 -0.74 -13.01
CA ILE A 180 2.26 -0.68 -14.21
C ILE A 180 2.87 -1.31 -15.46
N ARG A 181 3.93 -2.10 -15.27
CA ARG A 181 4.69 -2.78 -16.34
C ARG A 181 5.23 -1.81 -17.39
N ALA A 182 5.98 -0.81 -16.93
CA ALA A 182 6.65 0.17 -17.77
C ALA A 182 8.07 0.45 -17.26
N THR A 183 8.94 0.97 -18.12
CA THR A 183 10.29 1.36 -17.71
C THR A 183 10.29 2.73 -17.04
N ARG A 184 11.24 2.98 -16.12
CA ARG A 184 11.47 4.31 -15.50
C ARG A 184 11.54 5.43 -16.55
N VAL A 185 12.20 5.19 -17.69
CA VAL A 185 12.34 6.17 -18.78
C VAL A 185 10.98 6.50 -19.40
N THR A 186 10.16 5.47 -19.66
CA THR A 186 8.80 5.66 -20.17
C THR A 186 7.96 6.47 -19.18
N ILE A 187 8.00 6.13 -17.89
CA ILE A 187 7.28 6.88 -16.86
C ILE A 187 7.74 8.33 -16.79
N THR A 188 9.06 8.56 -16.81
CA THR A 188 9.62 9.92 -16.76
C THR A 188 9.08 10.78 -17.91
N ARG A 189 9.10 10.24 -19.14
CA ARG A 189 8.55 10.94 -20.31
C ARG A 189 7.05 11.21 -20.20
N LEU A 190 6.27 10.26 -19.68
CA LEU A 190 4.83 10.43 -19.51
C LEU A 190 4.51 11.45 -18.41
N MET A 191 5.22 11.41 -17.29
CA MET A 191 5.07 12.39 -16.19
C MET A 191 5.38 13.82 -16.67
N VAL A 192 6.40 14.01 -17.52
CA VAL A 192 6.67 15.32 -18.15
C VAL A 192 5.47 15.78 -18.98
N LYS A 193 4.94 14.92 -19.86
CA LYS A 193 3.76 15.24 -20.68
C LYS A 193 2.51 15.54 -19.85
N LEU A 194 2.31 14.85 -18.73
CA LEU A 194 1.20 15.10 -17.82
C LEU A 194 1.34 16.43 -17.09
N ARG A 195 2.57 16.83 -16.75
CA ARG A 195 2.88 18.14 -16.16
C ARG A 195 2.65 19.28 -17.14
N GLU A 196 3.08 19.14 -18.38
CA GLU A 196 2.83 20.13 -19.46
C GLU A 196 1.33 20.36 -19.70
N LYS A 197 0.50 19.36 -19.41
CA LYS A 197 -0.97 19.41 -19.51
C LYS A 197 -1.67 19.79 -18.21
N GLU A 198 -0.92 20.12 -17.15
CA GLU A 198 -1.46 20.45 -15.83
C GLU A 198 -2.33 19.35 -15.20
N ILE A 199 -2.15 18.09 -15.64
CA ILE A 199 -2.86 16.93 -15.11
C ILE A 199 -2.22 16.48 -13.80
N VAL A 200 -0.89 16.48 -13.76
CA VAL A 200 -0.08 16.12 -12.59
C VAL A 200 0.91 17.24 -12.30
N TRP A 201 1.20 17.49 -11.03
CA TRP A 201 2.32 18.35 -10.62
C TRP A 201 3.00 17.76 -9.37
N LEU A 202 4.10 18.39 -8.95
CA LEU A 202 4.77 18.06 -7.70
C LEU A 202 4.58 19.20 -6.71
N LYS A 203 4.31 18.84 -5.45
CA LYS A 203 4.33 19.75 -4.31
C LYS A 203 5.12 19.07 -3.19
N ASP A 204 6.24 19.66 -2.77
CA ASP A 204 7.13 19.08 -1.75
C ASP A 204 7.58 17.64 -2.11
N ASP A 205 7.92 17.41 -3.38
CA ASP A 205 8.24 16.10 -3.98
C ASP A 205 7.11 15.04 -3.97
N LEU A 206 5.91 15.44 -3.54
CA LEU A 206 4.72 14.60 -3.56
C LEU A 206 3.97 14.80 -4.87
N ILE A 207 3.51 13.68 -5.44
CA ILE A 207 2.70 13.70 -6.66
C ILE A 207 1.32 14.24 -6.32
N CYS A 208 0.86 15.21 -7.11
CA CYS A 208 -0.48 15.74 -7.08
C CYS A 208 -1.20 15.43 -8.40
N LEU A 209 -2.51 15.19 -8.33
CA LEU A 209 -3.39 14.93 -9.48
C LEU A 209 -4.53 15.94 -9.49
N SER A 210 -4.80 16.53 -10.66
CA SER A 210 -5.83 17.55 -10.78
C SER A 210 -7.22 16.99 -10.47
N ARG A 211 -8.09 17.83 -9.90
CA ARG A 211 -9.47 17.42 -9.58
C ARG A 211 -10.22 16.92 -10.82
N ARG A 212 -10.04 17.62 -11.95
CA ARG A 212 -10.67 17.26 -13.22
C ARG A 212 -10.25 15.86 -13.68
N SER A 213 -8.96 15.59 -13.74
CA SER A 213 -8.46 14.29 -14.21
C SER A 213 -8.81 13.16 -13.25
N PHE A 214 -8.82 13.41 -11.94
CA PHE A 214 -9.30 12.41 -10.97
C PHE A 214 -10.78 12.04 -11.17
N GLN A 215 -11.63 13.01 -11.52
CA GLN A 215 -13.05 12.76 -11.81
C GLN A 215 -13.24 11.99 -13.12
N GLU A 216 -12.46 12.30 -14.17
CA GLU A 216 -12.50 11.62 -15.46
C GLU A 216 -12.05 10.14 -15.36
N CYS A 217 -11.12 9.83 -14.43
CA CYS A 217 -10.65 8.47 -14.21
C CYS A 217 -11.52 7.65 -13.24
N LYS A 218 -12.50 8.26 -12.57
CA LYS A 218 -13.33 7.53 -11.61
C LYS A 218 -14.24 6.57 -12.38
N PRO A 219 -14.22 5.25 -12.09
CA PRO A 219 -15.21 4.36 -12.67
C PRO A 219 -16.59 4.90 -12.29
N LEU A 220 -17.47 5.03 -13.28
CA LEU A 220 -18.89 5.33 -13.08
C LEU A 220 -19.38 4.53 -11.87
N ARG A 221 -19.94 5.24 -10.87
CA ARG A 221 -20.46 4.63 -9.65
C ARG A 221 -21.25 3.37 -10.01
N LEU A 222 -20.83 2.21 -9.53
CA LEU A 222 -21.77 1.12 -9.31
C LEU A 222 -22.65 1.61 -8.16
N HIS A 223 -23.88 1.97 -8.54
CA HIS A 223 -24.96 2.36 -7.65
C HIS A 223 -25.38 1.20 -6.75
#